data_AF-A0A3S0ZMS8-F1
#
_entry.id   AF-A0A3S0ZMS8-F1
#
_cell.length_a   1.000
_cell.length_b   1.000
_cell.length_c   1.000
_cell.angle_alpha   90.00
_cell.angle_beta   90.00
_cell.angle_gamma   90.00
#
_symmetry.space_group_name_H-M   'P 1'
#
loop_
_entity.id
_entity.type
_entity.pdbx_description
1 polymer ?
#
loop_
_entity_poly.entity_id
_entity_poly.type
_entity_poly.pdbx_seq_one_letter_code
_entity_poly.pdbx_strand_id
1 'polypeptide(L)'
;MGISRSASTVMAFLMKDRRWSVEEAYKFVKSKRSIVKPNEGFKAQLHMYEGILTASNKRDIFRSKSDQNLLDEAIGKDDSEPVQGSFLGDSLFHVMSRSDWPMSAPGGVAYEEEWIAD
;
A
#
# COMPACT_ATOMS: atom_id res chain seq x y z
N MET A 1 3.31 -26.01 8.91
CA MET A 1 2.12 -26.30 8.08
C MET A 1 1.36 -24.99 7.77
N GLY A 2 1.10 -24.69 6.50
CA GLY A 2 0.51 -23.42 6.05
C GLY A 2 -1.01 -23.43 5.93
N ILE A 3 -1.70 -23.81 7.02
CA ILE A 3 -3.15 -24.08 7.02
C ILE A 3 -3.98 -22.79 7.20
N SER A 4 -3.52 -21.89 8.08
CA SER A 4 -4.30 -20.75 8.57
C SER A 4 -3.58 -19.42 8.30
N ARG A 5 -2.67 -18.97 9.18
CA ARG A 5 -1.89 -17.71 9.06
C ARG A 5 -1.37 -17.41 7.64
N SER A 6 -0.49 -18.25 7.10
CA SER A 6 0.11 -18.03 5.77
C SER A 6 -0.93 -18.07 4.64
N ALA A 7 -1.97 -18.91 4.78
CA ALA A 7 -3.02 -19.00 3.77
C ALA A 7 -3.88 -17.73 3.75
N SER A 8 -4.20 -17.17 4.91
CA SER A 8 -4.92 -15.90 5.04
C SER A 8 -4.14 -14.74 4.44
N THR A 9 -2.82 -14.68 4.64
CA THR A 9 -1.96 -13.66 3.99
C THR A 9 -2.03 -13.76 2.47
N VAL A 10 -1.97 -14.97 1.90
CA VAL A 10 -2.09 -15.18 0.45
C VAL A 10 -3.47 -14.77 -0.06
N MET A 11 -4.54 -15.09 0.67
CA MET A 11 -5.89 -14.64 0.31
C MET A 11 -6.00 -13.12 0.31
N ALA A 12 -5.50 -12.44 1.34
CA ALA A 12 -5.50 -10.98 1.42
C ALA A 12 -4.71 -10.34 0.25
N PHE A 13 -3.58 -10.94 -0.14
CA PHE A 13 -2.83 -10.50 -1.31
C PHE A 13 -3.68 -10.60 -2.59
N LEU A 14 -4.34 -11.74 -2.82
CA LEU A 14 -5.20 -11.95 -3.99
C LEU A 14 -6.40 -11.00 -4.02
N MET A 15 -7.01 -10.74 -2.87
CA MET A 15 -8.10 -9.76 -2.76
C MET A 15 -7.63 -8.36 -3.14
N LYS A 16 -6.43 -7.94 -2.71
CA LYS A 16 -5.87 -6.63 -3.05
C LYS A 16 -5.48 -6.53 -4.52
N ASP A 17 -4.71 -7.50 -5.02
CA ASP A 17 -4.09 -7.48 -6.35
C ASP A 17 -5.11 -7.71 -7.46
N ARG A 18 -6.01 -8.69 -7.27
CA ARG A 18 -6.97 -9.13 -8.30
C ARG A 18 -8.38 -8.63 -8.08
N ARG A 19 -8.62 -7.87 -7.00
CA ARG A 19 -9.96 -7.38 -6.60
C ARG A 19 -10.96 -8.52 -6.40
N TRP A 20 -10.48 -9.68 -5.97
CA TRP A 20 -11.32 -10.84 -5.69
C TRP A 20 -12.04 -10.72 -4.35
N SER A 21 -13.22 -11.32 -4.27
CA SER A 21 -13.92 -11.49 -3.00
C SER A 21 -13.18 -12.47 -2.07
N VAL A 22 -13.50 -12.46 -0.78
CA VAL A 22 -12.97 -13.44 0.18
C VAL A 22 -13.27 -14.87 -0.27
N GLU A 23 -14.46 -15.14 -0.80
CA GLU A 23 -14.87 -16.46 -1.28
C GLU A 23 -14.09 -16.91 -2.51
N GLU A 24 -13.87 -16.00 -3.46
CA GLU A 24 -13.09 -16.28 -4.68
C GLU A 24 -11.64 -16.60 -4.34
N ALA A 25 -11.02 -15.75 -3.50
CA ALA A 25 -9.66 -15.97 -3.00
C ALA A 25 -9.55 -17.29 -2.23
N TYR A 26 -10.51 -17.59 -1.36
CA TYR A 26 -10.54 -18.84 -0.60
C TYR A 26 -10.68 -20.06 -1.51
N LYS A 27 -11.63 -20.06 -2.45
CA LYS A 27 -11.81 -21.15 -3.43
C LYS A 27 -10.54 -21.39 -4.23
N PHE A 28 -9.90 -20.32 -4.70
CA PHE A 28 -8.66 -20.42 -5.44
C PHE A 28 -7.54 -21.06 -4.59
N VAL A 29 -7.28 -20.53 -3.39
CA VAL A 29 -6.22 -21.04 -2.51
C VAL A 29 -6.51 -22.48 -2.08
N LYS A 30 -7.77 -22.83 -1.82
CA LYS A 30 -8.20 -24.20 -1.48
C LYS A 30 -8.01 -25.17 -2.64
N SER A 31 -8.24 -24.74 -3.89
CA SER A 31 -7.98 -25.57 -5.07
C SER A 31 -6.49 -25.86 -5.29
N LYS A 32 -5.61 -24.92 -4.90
CA LYS A 32 -4.15 -25.12 -4.95
C LYS A 32 -3.62 -25.90 -3.75
N ARG A 33 -4.26 -25.78 -2.59
CA ARG A 33 -3.86 -26.46 -1.36
C ARG A 33 -5.08 -26.86 -0.52
N SER A 34 -5.50 -28.10 -0.66
CA SER A 34 -6.72 -28.66 -0.04
C SER A 34 -6.75 -28.60 1.49
N ILE A 35 -5.59 -28.54 2.16
CA ILE A 35 -5.52 -28.47 3.64
C ILE A 35 -5.80 -27.09 4.21
N VAL A 36 -5.94 -26.05 3.37
CA VAL A 36 -6.17 -24.68 3.84
C VAL A 36 -7.49 -24.58 4.59
N LYS A 37 -7.42 -24.02 5.81
CA LYS A 37 -8.56 -23.82 6.70
C LYS A 37 -8.20 -22.68 7.67
N PRO A 38 -8.46 -21.41 7.28
CA PRO A 38 -8.36 -20.29 8.20
C PRO A 38 -9.25 -20.53 9.42
N ASN A 39 -8.81 -20.06 10.59
CA ASN A 39 -9.67 -20.05 11.77
C ASN A 39 -10.75 -18.95 11.63
N GLU A 40 -11.75 -18.98 12.52
CA GLU A 40 -12.85 -17.99 12.50
C GLU A 40 -12.35 -16.55 12.62
N GLY A 41 -11.33 -16.31 13.45
CA GLY A 41 -10.73 -14.99 13.61
C GLY A 41 -10.13 -14.43 12.31
N PHE A 42 -9.38 -15.25 11.56
CA PHE A 42 -8.82 -14.84 10.28
C PHE A 42 -9.90 -14.69 9.20
N LYS A 43 -10.97 -15.49 9.23
CA LYS A 43 -12.11 -15.27 8.32
C LYS A 43 -12.78 -13.92 8.59
N ALA A 44 -13.03 -13.59 9.85
CA ALA A 44 -13.58 -12.28 10.23
C ALA A 44 -12.65 -11.13 9.81
N GLN A 45 -11.33 -11.27 10.00
CA GLN A 45 -10.35 -10.28 9.55
C GLN A 45 -10.33 -10.14 8.02
N LEU A 46 -10.46 -11.23 7.26
CA LEU A 46 -10.53 -11.18 5.80
C LEU A 46 -11.81 -10.46 5.33
N HIS A 47 -12.97 -10.71 5.92
CA HIS A 47 -14.19 -9.96 5.61
C HIS A 47 -14.09 -8.48 5.98
N MET A 48 -13.49 -8.15 7.12
CA MET A 48 -13.21 -6.75 7.48
C MET A 48 -12.29 -6.10 6.44
N TYR A 49 -11.27 -6.82 6.00
CA TYR A 49 -10.33 -6.35 4.98
C TYR A 49 -11.01 -6.10 3.62
N GLU A 50 -11.93 -6.96 3.20
CA GLU A 50 -12.76 -6.76 2.00
C GLU A 50 -13.57 -5.46 2.06
N GLY A 51 -14.16 -5.16 3.23
CA GLY A 51 -14.84 -3.89 3.47
C GLY A 51 -13.91 -2.69 3.34
N ILE A 52 -12.70 -2.75 3.90
CA ILE A 52 -11.66 -1.71 3.78
C ILE A 52 -11.28 -1.50 2.31
N LEU A 53 -11.05 -2.58 1.55
CA LEU A 53 -10.71 -2.51 0.14
C LEU A 53 -11.82 -1.85 -0.68
N THR A 54 -13.07 -2.22 -0.43
CA THR A 54 -14.24 -1.65 -1.11
C THR A 54 -14.37 -0.15 -0.84
N ALA A 55 -14.14 0.29 0.40
CA ALA A 55 -14.14 1.70 0.77
C ALA A 55 -12.97 2.46 0.13
N SER A 56 -11.77 1.86 0.08
CA SER A 56 -10.60 2.48 -0.53
C SER A 56 -10.76 2.69 -2.03
N ASN A 57 -11.29 1.69 -2.75
CA ASN A 57 -11.46 1.76 -4.20
C ASN A 57 -12.38 2.92 -4.63
N LYS A 58 -13.37 3.28 -3.81
CA LYS A 58 -14.24 4.45 -4.05
C LYS A 58 -13.47 5.77 -3.96
N ARG A 59 -12.49 5.87 -3.06
CA ARG A 59 -11.64 7.07 -2.91
C ARG A 59 -10.72 7.24 -4.10
N ASP A 60 -10.12 6.15 -4.57
CA ASP A 60 -9.25 6.16 -5.75
C ASP A 60 -10.02 6.62 -6.99
N ILE A 61 -11.23 6.09 -7.20
CA ILE A 61 -12.11 6.52 -8.32
C ILE A 61 -12.50 8.00 -8.21
N PHE A 62 -12.84 8.48 -7.02
CA PHE A 62 -13.22 9.88 -6.83
C PHE A 62 -12.03 10.83 -7.09
N ARG A 63 -10.84 10.46 -6.61
CA ARG A 63 -9.61 11.21 -6.86
C ARG A 63 -9.24 11.24 -8.34
N SER A 64 -9.32 10.11 -9.03
CA SER A 64 -9.05 10.07 -10.48
C SER A 64 -10.07 10.90 -11.26
N LYS A 65 -11.34 10.95 -10.85
CA LYS A 65 -12.35 11.82 -11.50
C LYS A 65 -12.10 13.31 -11.24
N SER A 66 -11.68 13.70 -10.04
CA SER A 66 -11.31 15.10 -9.78
C SER A 66 -10.10 15.51 -10.60
N ASP A 67 -9.09 14.63 -10.71
CA ASP A 67 -7.90 14.91 -11.50
C ASP A 67 -8.23 15.02 -13.01
N GLN A 68 -9.12 14.18 -13.53
CA GLN A 68 -9.61 14.27 -14.91
C GLN A 68 -10.40 15.55 -15.19
N ASN A 69 -11.31 15.95 -14.28
CA ASN A 69 -12.06 17.21 -14.43
C ASN A 69 -11.11 18.43 -14.44
N LEU A 70 -10.05 18.43 -13.62
CA LEU A 70 -9.04 19.50 -13.62
C LEU A 70 -8.27 19.57 -14.95
N LEU A 71 -7.98 18.42 -15.58
CA LEU A 71 -7.33 18.38 -16.89
C LEU A 71 -8.26 18.89 -18.00
N ASP A 72 -9.53 18.50 -17.98
CA ASP A 72 -10.52 18.95 -18.96
C ASP A 72 -10.79 20.47 -18.86
N GLU A 73 -10.85 21.03 -17.66
CA GLU A 73 -10.95 22.49 -17.47
C GLU A 73 -9.69 23.24 -17.93
N ALA A 74 -8.51 22.63 -17.82
CA ALA A 74 -7.25 23.22 -18.30
C ALA A 74 -7.14 23.18 -19.84
N ILE A 75 -7.75 22.21 -20.51
CA ILE A 75 -7.73 22.06 -21.97
C ILE A 75 -8.78 22.98 -22.65
N GLY A 76 -9.80 23.43 -21.90
CA GLY A 76 -10.88 24.30 -22.41
C GLY A 76 -10.60 25.81 -22.45
N LYS A 77 -9.40 26.28 -22.06
CA LYS A 77 -9.00 27.70 -22.11
C LYS A 77 -7.75 27.86 -22.96
N ASP A 78 -7.93 27.93 -24.28
CA ASP A 78 -6.95 28.53 -25.16
C ASP A 78 -7.32 30.00 -25.35
N ASP A 79 -6.64 30.85 -24.58
CA ASP A 79 -6.15 32.15 -25.02
C ASP A 79 -5.14 32.65 -23.97
N SER A 80 -3.86 32.63 -24.36
CA SER A 80 -2.67 33.29 -23.77
C SER A 80 -1.81 32.60 -22.68
N GLU A 81 -0.56 32.30 -23.12
CA GLU A 81 0.74 32.27 -22.43
C GLU A 81 1.12 31.13 -21.45
N PRO A 82 2.38 30.64 -21.51
CA PRO A 82 2.82 29.44 -20.80
C PRO A 82 3.23 29.78 -19.36
N VAL A 83 2.31 29.58 -18.41
CA VAL A 83 2.71 29.58 -17.00
C VAL A 83 3.25 28.19 -16.66
N GLN A 84 4.56 28.14 -16.45
CA GLN A 84 5.33 26.97 -16.04
C GLN A 84 4.82 26.47 -14.67
N GLY A 85 3.77 25.66 -14.71
CA GLY A 85 3.07 25.15 -13.53
C GLY A 85 3.87 24.03 -12.86
N SER A 86 4.58 24.36 -11.79
CA SER A 86 5.10 23.36 -10.85
C SER A 86 3.95 22.79 -10.03
N PHE A 87 3.47 21.61 -10.42
CA PHE A 87 2.51 20.80 -9.68
C PHE A 87 3.14 20.27 -8.38
N LEU A 88 2.42 20.35 -7.26
CA LEU A 88 2.88 19.96 -5.90
C LEU A 88 3.32 18.49 -5.77
N GLY A 89 3.10 17.65 -6.79
CA GLY A 89 3.54 16.25 -6.82
C GLY A 89 5.02 16.05 -7.14
N ASP A 90 5.59 16.84 -8.05
CA ASP A 90 6.97 16.63 -8.53
C ASP A 90 8.00 17.12 -7.51
N SER A 91 7.68 18.18 -6.76
CA SER A 91 8.53 18.68 -5.68
C SER A 91 8.69 17.68 -4.53
N LEU A 92 7.66 16.88 -4.23
CA LEU A 92 7.72 15.89 -3.14
C LEU A 92 8.57 14.67 -3.53
N PHE A 93 8.49 14.23 -4.79
CA PHE A 93 9.33 13.14 -5.30
C PHE A 93 10.81 13.57 -5.44
N HIS A 94 11.08 14.85 -5.75
CA HIS A 94 12.44 15.40 -5.79
C HIS A 94 13.05 15.59 -4.39
N VAL A 95 12.28 16.07 -3.42
CA VAL A 95 12.73 16.21 -2.02
C VAL A 95 13.05 14.85 -1.39
N MET A 96 12.33 13.79 -1.76
CA MET A 96 12.57 12.44 -1.25
C MET A 96 13.64 11.67 -2.04
N SER A 97 14.08 12.16 -3.20
CA SER A 97 15.14 11.55 -4.01
C SER A 97 16.55 12.08 -3.70
N ARG A 98 16.70 13.08 -2.81
CA ARG A 98 18.02 13.46 -2.30
C ARG A 98 18.45 12.49 -1.22
N SER A 99 19.34 11.59 -1.61
CA SER A 99 20.09 10.70 -0.72
C SER A 99 21.13 11.47 0.10
N ASP A 100 20.70 12.39 0.95
CA ASP A 100 21.56 12.97 2.00
C ASP A 100 21.19 12.33 3.34
N TRP A 101 21.50 11.03 3.44
CA TRP A 101 21.68 10.38 4.74
C TRP A 101 22.91 11.05 5.40
N PRO A 102 22.80 11.65 6.60
CA PRO A 102 23.95 12.27 7.23
C PRO A 102 24.96 11.18 7.64
N MET A 103 25.92 10.92 6.77
CA MET A 103 27.18 10.30 7.16
C MET A 103 27.97 11.34 7.97
N SER A 104 28.31 10.91 9.19
CA SER A 104 29.41 11.38 10.03
C SER A 104 29.27 12.76 10.68
N ALA A 105 28.95 12.73 11.98
CA ALA A 105 29.57 13.65 12.95
C ALA A 105 30.66 12.88 13.71
N PRO A 106 31.87 13.46 13.90
CA PRO A 106 32.98 12.82 14.58
C PRO A 106 32.95 13.06 16.10
N GLY A 107 33.40 12.08 16.88
CA GLY A 107 34.04 12.32 18.20
C GLY A 107 33.30 11.85 19.46
N GLY A 108 33.82 10.77 20.06
CA GLY A 108 33.79 10.45 21.51
C GLY A 108 32.44 9.94 22.04
N VAL A 109 32.31 8.83 22.76
CA VAL A 109 33.20 8.12 23.68
C VAL A 109 32.70 6.67 23.78
N ALA A 110 33.63 5.72 23.85
CA ALA A 110 33.35 4.32 24.08
C ALA A 110 32.81 4.09 25.50
N TYR A 111 31.79 3.26 25.61
CA TYR A 111 31.55 2.44 26.81
C TYR A 111 31.26 1.02 26.34
N GLU A 112 32.20 0.14 26.67
CA GLU A 112 32.07 -1.31 26.64
C GLU A 112 31.15 -1.80 27.77
N GLU A 113 30.77 -3.08 27.65
CA GLU A 113 30.22 -3.98 28.67
C GLU A 113 28.71 -3.80 28.90
N GLU A 114 27.86 -4.83 28.98
CA GLU A 114 28.08 -6.12 29.63
C GLU A 114 26.95 -7.07 29.17
N TRP A 115 27.28 -8.21 28.54
CA TRP A 115 26.34 -9.32 28.35
C TRP A 115 26.31 -10.13 29.64
N ILE A 116 25.35 -9.86 30.52
CA ILE A 116 25.11 -10.74 31.67
C ILE A 116 24.30 -11.95 31.20
N ALA A 117 24.96 -13.10 31.25
CA ALA A 117 24.36 -14.42 31.35
C ALA A 117 24.01 -14.71 32.81
N ASP A 118 22.81 -15.22 33.05
CA ASP A 118 22.52 -16.43 33.85
C ASP A 118 21.07 -16.87 33.60
#